data_AF-A0AAJ6HXB5-F1
#
_entry.id   AF-A0AAJ6HXB5-F1
#
_cell.length_a   1.000
_cell.length_b   1.000
_cell.length_c   1.000
_cell.angle_alpha   90.00
_cell.angle_beta   90.00
_cell.angle_gamma   90.00
#
_symmetry.space_group_name_H-M   'P 1'
#
loop_
_entity.id
_entity.type
_entity.pdbx_description
1 polymer ?
#
loop_
_entity_poly.entity_id
_entity_poly.type
_entity_poly.pdbx_seq_one_letter_code
_entity_poly.pdbx_strand_id
1 'polypeptide(L)'
;MRHLWSFLAGLVVAPITWVLVTLGQDGSSRTVDRWVEIGTFNTANLIEPAVYLGVGGVLLGLLGTLRFSPAGPLVAGLLLATPYVGMFVAPFEVRDAVPQGWKVFGDPLPLLLPVENGTLFLIGLLLLMATFSGQRWRPWPQAATTPAPATAPADGPRSDDFTMTDWPTPEPSERDTAPLTLGYPADPTPTEPLPRRVGGESPWSAPPRGQPHPEDTTEIR
;
A
#
# COMPACT_ATOMS: atom_id res chain seq x y z
N MET A 1 -21.61 -15.49 -4.71
CA MET A 1 -21.05 -15.40 -6.09
C MET A 1 -19.77 -14.56 -6.19
N ARG A 2 -19.63 -13.42 -5.48
CA ARG A 2 -18.44 -12.55 -5.54
C ARG A 2 -17.09 -13.20 -5.15
N HIS A 3 -17.09 -14.28 -4.36
CA HIS A 3 -15.89 -15.05 -4.01
C HIS A 3 -15.46 -16.09 -5.05
N LEU A 4 -16.38 -16.49 -5.94
CA LEU A 4 -16.08 -17.44 -7.01
C LEU A 4 -15.24 -16.76 -8.11
N TRP A 5 -15.55 -15.50 -8.39
CA TRP A 5 -14.82 -14.68 -9.35
C TRP A 5 -13.39 -14.40 -8.92
N SER A 6 -13.15 -14.13 -7.63
CA SER A 6 -11.78 -13.93 -7.11
C SER A 6 -10.99 -15.22 -7.10
N PHE A 7 -11.60 -16.35 -6.74
CA PHE A 7 -10.98 -17.67 -6.83
C PHE A 7 -10.56 -17.98 -8.27
N LEU A 8 -11.47 -17.81 -9.23
CA LEU A 8 -11.21 -18.05 -10.65
C LEU A 8 -10.12 -17.10 -11.17
N ALA A 9 -10.14 -15.83 -10.75
CA ALA A 9 -9.09 -14.88 -11.08
C ALA A 9 -7.72 -15.36 -10.56
N GLY A 10 -7.62 -15.83 -9.31
CA GLY A 10 -6.37 -16.38 -8.78
C GLY A 10 -5.90 -17.62 -9.55
N LEU A 11 -6.82 -18.52 -9.88
CA LEU A 11 -6.55 -19.74 -10.64
C LEU A 11 -6.02 -19.44 -12.05
N VAL A 12 -6.52 -18.40 -12.71
CA VAL A 12 -6.10 -18.00 -14.06
C VAL A 12 -4.86 -17.11 -14.04
N VAL A 13 -4.75 -16.18 -13.08
CA VAL A 13 -3.62 -15.25 -12.99
C VAL A 13 -2.33 -15.98 -12.61
N ALA A 14 -2.38 -16.98 -11.73
CA ALA A 14 -1.18 -17.72 -11.33
C ALA A 14 -0.38 -18.33 -12.51
N PRO A 15 -0.96 -19.15 -13.41
CA PRO A 15 -0.22 -19.69 -14.54
C PRO A 15 0.23 -18.60 -15.52
N ILE A 16 -0.58 -17.55 -15.73
CA ILE A 16 -0.19 -16.41 -16.58
C ILE A 16 1.04 -15.70 -16.00
N THR A 17 1.03 -15.41 -14.70
CA THR A 17 2.14 -14.80 -14.00
C THR A 17 3.38 -15.68 -14.08
N TRP A 18 3.25 -16.99 -13.90
CA TRP A 18 4.38 -17.91 -14.04
C TRP A 18 5.02 -17.79 -15.43
N VAL A 19 4.22 -17.83 -16.51
CA VAL A 19 4.72 -17.66 -17.88
C VAL A 19 5.41 -16.31 -18.06
N LEU A 20 4.78 -15.21 -17.62
CA LEU A 20 5.34 -13.86 -17.75
C LEU A 20 6.65 -13.68 -16.98
N VAL A 21 6.74 -14.22 -15.76
CA VAL A 21 7.96 -14.22 -14.96
C VAL A 21 9.04 -15.04 -15.67
N THR A 22 8.69 -16.20 -16.22
CA THR A 22 9.63 -17.03 -16.98
C THR A 22 10.21 -16.27 -18.17
N LEU A 23 9.36 -15.67 -19.00
CA LEU A 23 9.78 -14.91 -20.18
C LEU A 23 10.62 -13.68 -19.80
N GLY A 24 10.22 -12.97 -18.74
CA GLY A 24 10.96 -11.83 -18.24
C GLY A 24 12.34 -12.19 -17.71
N GLN A 25 12.44 -13.27 -16.93
CA GLN A 25 13.71 -13.73 -16.36
C GLN A 25 14.64 -14.31 -17.42
N ASP A 26 14.15 -15.20 -18.29
CA ASP A 26 14.93 -15.82 -19.36
C ASP A 26 15.39 -14.78 -20.40
N GLY A 27 14.51 -13.85 -20.79
CA GLY A 27 14.87 -12.77 -21.71
C GLY A 27 15.92 -11.82 -21.12
N SER A 28 15.83 -11.53 -19.81
CA SER A 28 16.82 -10.71 -19.12
C SER A 28 18.19 -11.41 -19.04
N SER A 29 18.23 -12.68 -18.63
CA SER A 29 19.49 -13.42 -18.52
C SER A 29 20.17 -13.57 -19.88
N ARG A 30 19.43 -13.98 -20.91
CA ARG A 30 19.95 -14.13 -22.27
C ARG A 30 20.50 -12.83 -22.84
N THR A 31 19.86 -11.70 -22.51
CA THR A 31 20.34 -10.37 -22.93
C THR A 31 21.64 -10.00 -22.24
N VAL A 32 21.73 -10.21 -20.93
CA VAL A 32 22.94 -9.92 -20.15
C VAL A 32 24.09 -10.83 -20.58
N ASP A 33 23.85 -12.13 -20.73
CA ASP A 33 24.85 -13.11 -21.18
C ASP A 33 25.42 -12.71 -22.54
N ARG A 34 24.56 -12.29 -23.47
CA ARG A 34 24.98 -11.78 -24.79
C ARG A 34 25.86 -10.53 -24.69
N TRP A 35 25.55 -9.61 -23.78
CA TRP A 35 26.39 -8.42 -23.60
C TRP A 35 27.78 -8.76 -23.09
N VAL A 36 27.86 -9.72 -22.17
CA VAL A 36 29.13 -10.24 -21.65
C VAL A 36 29.92 -10.92 -22.76
N GLU A 37 29.27 -11.73 -23.59
CA GLU A 37 29.89 -12.46 -24.70
C GLU A 37 30.45 -11.51 -25.79
N ILE A 38 29.67 -10.50 -26.18
CA ILE A 38 30.03 -9.59 -27.29
C ILE A 38 30.82 -8.36 -26.79
N GLY A 39 30.86 -8.12 -25.48
CA GLY A 39 31.52 -6.95 -24.88
C GLY A 39 30.82 -5.62 -25.17
N THR A 40 29.54 -5.64 -25.55
CA THR A 40 28.75 -4.44 -25.89
C THR A 40 27.39 -4.49 -25.22
N PHE A 41 26.88 -3.34 -24.79
CA PHE A 41 25.56 -3.24 -24.15
C PHE A 41 24.57 -2.50 -25.05
N ASN A 42 23.33 -2.97 -25.06
CA ASN A 42 22.20 -2.26 -25.65
C ASN A 42 20.95 -2.45 -24.79
N THR A 43 20.68 -1.47 -23.93
CA THR A 43 19.57 -1.48 -22.97
C THR A 43 18.20 -1.63 -23.62
N ALA A 44 18.02 -1.28 -24.90
CA ALA A 44 16.76 -1.48 -25.59
C ALA A 44 16.34 -2.97 -25.62
N ASN A 45 17.32 -3.89 -25.59
CA ASN A 45 17.05 -5.33 -25.53
C ASN A 45 16.43 -5.77 -24.19
N LEU A 46 16.52 -4.96 -23.13
CA LEU A 46 15.85 -5.23 -21.85
C LEU A 46 14.40 -4.74 -21.80
N ILE A 47 13.94 -3.96 -22.79
CA ILE A 47 12.56 -3.46 -22.80
C ILE A 47 11.58 -4.62 -22.89
N GLU A 48 11.81 -5.57 -23.78
CA GLU A 48 10.96 -6.74 -23.96
C GLU A 48 10.78 -7.55 -22.66
N PRO A 49 11.86 -8.04 -21.99
CA PRO A 49 11.70 -8.75 -20.73
C PRO A 49 11.10 -7.88 -19.61
N ALA A 50 11.41 -6.58 -19.59
CA ALA A 50 10.83 -5.65 -18.62
C ALA A 50 9.30 -5.49 -18.79
N VAL A 51 8.78 -5.54 -20.02
CA VAL A 51 7.33 -5.51 -20.28
C VAL A 51 6.65 -6.73 -19.70
N TYR A 52 7.21 -7.94 -19.89
CA TYR A 52 6.63 -9.16 -19.30
C TYR A 52 6.58 -9.09 -17.77
N LEU A 53 7.68 -8.66 -17.13
CA LEU A 53 7.73 -8.47 -15.68
C LEU A 53 6.79 -7.36 -15.21
N GLY A 54 6.69 -6.26 -15.94
CA GLY A 54 5.80 -5.15 -15.64
C GLY A 54 4.33 -5.58 -15.66
N VAL A 55 3.90 -6.27 -16.72
CA VAL A 55 2.54 -6.82 -16.82
C VAL A 55 2.29 -7.85 -15.71
N GLY A 56 3.24 -8.75 -15.46
CA GLY A 56 3.13 -9.72 -14.37
C GLY A 56 3.00 -9.06 -12.99
N GLY A 57 3.78 -8.01 -12.73
CA GLY A 57 3.73 -7.21 -11.51
C GLY A 57 2.40 -6.47 -11.35
N VAL A 58 1.85 -5.92 -12.43
CA VAL A 58 0.50 -5.29 -12.40
C VAL A 58 -0.57 -6.32 -12.07
N LEU A 59 -0.55 -7.50 -12.70
CA LEU A 59 -1.52 -8.58 -12.40
C LEU A 59 -1.44 -9.01 -10.94
N LEU A 60 -0.23 -9.21 -10.42
CA LEU A 60 0.02 -9.56 -9.02
C LEU A 60 -0.42 -8.44 -8.05
N GLY A 61 -0.11 -7.19 -8.39
CA GLY A 61 -0.50 -6.02 -7.60
C GLY A 61 -2.02 -5.85 -7.53
N LEU A 62 -2.72 -6.00 -8.66
CA LEU A 62 -4.18 -6.01 -8.71
C LEU A 62 -4.72 -7.15 -7.83
N LEU A 63 -4.20 -8.36 -8.01
CA LEU A 63 -4.64 -9.51 -7.22
C LEU A 63 -4.47 -9.26 -5.72
N GLY A 64 -3.29 -8.82 -5.29
CA GLY A 64 -2.96 -8.56 -3.89
C GLY A 64 -3.70 -7.37 -3.26
N THR A 65 -4.06 -6.34 -4.04
CA THR A 65 -4.69 -5.12 -3.51
C THR A 65 -6.22 -5.16 -3.48
N LEU A 66 -6.87 -6.03 -4.28
CA LEU A 66 -8.33 -6.12 -4.34
C LEU A 66 -8.92 -6.58 -2.98
N ARG A 67 -9.50 -5.65 -2.22
CA ARG A 67 -10.00 -5.91 -0.85
C ARG A 67 -11.26 -6.79 -0.79
N PHE A 68 -11.97 -6.98 -1.91
CA PHE A 68 -13.28 -7.63 -1.91
C PHE A 68 -13.26 -9.14 -1.61
N SER A 69 -12.14 -9.84 -1.84
CA SER A 69 -12.04 -11.26 -1.48
C SER A 69 -10.60 -11.79 -1.43
N PRO A 70 -10.17 -12.45 -0.33
CA PRO A 70 -8.84 -13.02 -0.17
C PRO A 70 -8.59 -14.32 -0.96
N ALA A 71 -9.63 -14.95 -1.50
CA ALA A 71 -9.51 -16.25 -2.16
C ALA A 71 -8.55 -16.24 -3.35
N GLY A 72 -8.56 -15.18 -4.17
CA GLY A 72 -7.69 -15.07 -5.34
C GLY A 72 -6.19 -15.05 -4.99
N PRO A 73 -5.73 -14.10 -4.16
CA PRO A 73 -4.36 -14.06 -3.65
C PRO A 73 -3.92 -15.33 -2.94
N LEU A 74 -4.82 -15.94 -2.16
CA LEU A 74 -4.51 -17.19 -1.45
C LEU A 74 -4.25 -18.33 -2.42
N VAL A 75 -5.16 -18.54 -3.38
CA VAL A 75 -5.04 -19.61 -4.38
C VAL A 75 -3.83 -19.39 -5.26
N ALA A 76 -3.62 -18.17 -5.76
CA ALA A 76 -2.44 -17.86 -6.57
C ALA A 76 -1.14 -18.02 -5.75
N GLY A 77 -1.14 -17.57 -4.49
CA GLY A 77 -0.01 -17.71 -3.59
C GLY A 77 0.37 -19.17 -3.36
N LEU A 78 -0.62 -20.03 -3.12
CA LEU A 78 -0.41 -21.47 -3.00
C LEU A 78 0.09 -22.08 -4.32
N LEU A 79 -0.58 -21.81 -5.44
CA LEU A 79 -0.19 -22.35 -6.76
C LEU A 79 1.24 -21.98 -7.16
N LEU A 80 1.70 -20.77 -6.82
CA LEU A 80 3.06 -20.32 -7.12
C LEU A 80 4.11 -20.87 -6.14
N ALA A 81 3.75 -21.08 -4.87
CA ALA A 81 4.67 -21.62 -3.87
C ALA A 81 4.81 -23.15 -3.93
N THR A 82 3.74 -23.87 -4.29
CA THR A 82 3.69 -25.35 -4.27
C THR A 82 4.79 -26.02 -5.10
N PRO A 83 5.10 -25.62 -6.35
CA PRO A 83 6.15 -26.28 -7.13
C PRO A 83 7.51 -26.26 -6.43
N TYR A 84 7.87 -25.14 -5.81
CA TYR A 84 9.14 -25.03 -5.09
C TYR A 84 9.15 -25.85 -3.80
N VAL A 85 8.05 -25.85 -3.04
CA VAL A 85 7.93 -26.69 -1.84
C VAL A 85 7.98 -28.18 -2.22
N GLY A 86 7.33 -28.56 -3.32
CA GLY A 86 7.34 -29.92 -3.85
C GLY A 86 8.73 -30.42 -4.20
N MET A 87 9.64 -29.53 -4.62
CA MET A 87 11.05 -29.90 -4.87
C MET A 87 11.76 -30.45 -3.64
N PHE A 88 11.34 -30.10 -2.41
CA PHE A 88 11.91 -30.66 -1.18
C PHE A 88 11.39 -32.06 -0.85
N VAL A 89 10.23 -32.43 -1.37
CA VAL A 89 9.56 -33.71 -1.06
C VAL A 89 9.80 -34.73 -2.18
N ALA A 90 9.55 -34.32 -3.42
CA ALA A 90 9.63 -35.17 -4.61
C ALA A 90 10.19 -34.36 -5.81
N PRO A 91 11.50 -34.07 -5.83
CA PRO A 91 12.11 -33.19 -6.84
C PRO A 91 11.95 -33.70 -8.27
N PHE A 92 12.09 -35.00 -8.50
CA PHE A 92 11.96 -35.57 -9.85
C PHE A 92 10.50 -35.55 -10.34
N GLU A 93 9.53 -35.87 -9.48
CA GLU A 93 8.11 -35.81 -9.84
C GLU A 93 7.67 -34.39 -10.21
N VAL A 94 8.14 -33.37 -9.47
CA VAL A 94 7.86 -31.98 -9.79
C VAL A 94 8.50 -31.58 -11.13
N ARG A 95 9.76 -31.98 -11.37
CA ARG A 95 10.45 -31.69 -12.63
C ARG A 95 9.77 -32.35 -13.82
N ASP A 96 9.29 -33.58 -13.67
CA ASP A 96 8.62 -34.33 -14.73
C ASP A 96 7.19 -33.82 -14.99
N ALA A 97 6.53 -33.26 -13.96
CA ALA A 97 5.22 -32.64 -14.09
C ALA A 97 5.24 -31.30 -14.84
N VAL A 98 6.37 -30.58 -14.82
CA VAL A 98 6.53 -29.31 -15.52
C VAL A 98 6.95 -29.60 -16.98
N PRO A 99 6.14 -29.21 -17.98
CA PRO A 99 6.45 -29.48 -19.37
C PRO A 99 7.79 -28.86 -19.77
N GLN A 100 8.72 -29.69 -20.24
CA GLN A 100 9.98 -29.24 -20.80
C GLN A 100 9.85 -29.04 -22.31
N GLY A 101 10.38 -27.93 -22.82
CA GLY A 101 10.45 -27.66 -24.27
C GLY A 101 9.26 -26.94 -24.88
N TRP A 102 8.36 -26.37 -24.09
CA TRP A 102 7.36 -25.44 -24.62
C TRP A 102 8.03 -24.23 -25.25
N LYS A 103 7.40 -23.67 -26.29
CA LYS A 103 7.88 -22.48 -26.98
C LYS A 103 6.78 -21.43 -27.03
N VAL A 104 7.17 -20.17 -26.85
CA VAL A 104 6.30 -19.01 -27.00
C VAL A 104 6.94 -18.09 -28.01
N PHE A 105 6.22 -17.74 -29.08
CA PHE A 105 6.75 -16.96 -30.22
C PHE A 105 8.03 -17.53 -30.87
N GLY A 106 8.25 -18.84 -30.74
CA GLY A 106 9.43 -19.53 -31.28
C GLY A 106 10.61 -19.63 -30.30
N ASP A 107 10.57 -18.88 -29.19
CA ASP A 107 11.55 -18.94 -28.13
C ASP A 107 11.25 -20.06 -27.12
N PRO A 108 12.28 -20.73 -26.58
CA PRO A 108 12.09 -21.71 -25.53
C PRO A 108 11.49 -21.03 -24.28
N LEU A 109 10.53 -21.69 -23.65
CA LEU A 109 9.90 -21.27 -22.40
C LEU A 109 10.37 -22.19 -21.27
N PRO A 110 11.49 -21.89 -20.60
CA PRO A 110 12.01 -22.71 -19.51
C PRO A 110 11.21 -22.49 -18.23
N LEU A 111 9.98 -23.02 -18.16
CA LEU A 111 9.06 -22.86 -17.02
C LEU A 111 9.66 -23.30 -15.68
N LEU A 112 10.67 -24.17 -15.72
CA LEU A 112 11.35 -24.66 -14.53
C LEU A 112 12.30 -23.61 -13.92
N LEU A 113 12.76 -22.63 -14.69
CA LEU A 113 13.76 -21.64 -14.26
C LEU A 113 13.28 -20.78 -13.07
N PRO A 114 12.05 -20.22 -13.06
CA PRO A 114 11.53 -19.50 -11.89
C PRO A 114 11.27 -20.38 -10.67
N VAL A 115 11.05 -21.69 -10.88
CA VAL A 115 10.93 -22.66 -9.78
C VAL A 115 12.31 -22.88 -9.17
N GLU A 116 13.31 -23.22 -9.97
CA GLU A 116 14.67 -23.52 -9.51
C GLU A 116 15.34 -22.36 -8.79
N ASN A 117 15.13 -21.13 -9.30
CA ASN A 117 15.67 -19.92 -8.68
C ASN A 117 14.84 -19.43 -7.48
N GLY A 118 13.71 -20.07 -7.18
CA GLY A 118 12.85 -19.75 -6.03
C GLY A 118 12.03 -18.46 -6.18
N THR A 119 12.00 -17.83 -7.34
CA THR A 119 11.27 -16.56 -7.54
C THR A 119 9.76 -16.75 -7.40
N LEU A 120 9.20 -17.84 -7.94
CA LEU A 120 7.78 -18.15 -7.75
C LEU A 120 7.43 -18.39 -6.29
N PHE A 121 8.33 -19.00 -5.52
CA PHE A 121 8.14 -19.19 -4.10
C PHE A 121 8.05 -17.87 -3.36
N LEU A 122 8.96 -16.93 -3.62
CA LEU A 122 8.93 -15.61 -3.01
C LEU A 122 7.66 -14.83 -3.38
N ILE A 123 7.27 -14.85 -4.66
CA ILE A 123 6.02 -14.22 -5.11
C ILE A 123 4.81 -14.87 -4.43
N GLY A 124 4.78 -16.20 -4.36
CA GLY A 124 3.72 -16.94 -3.69
C GLY A 124 3.61 -16.59 -2.22
N LEU A 125 4.75 -16.53 -1.51
CA LEU A 125 4.81 -16.15 -0.10
C LEU A 125 4.35 -14.70 0.13
N LEU A 126 4.71 -13.77 -0.76
CA LEU A 126 4.25 -12.38 -0.70
C LEU A 126 2.73 -12.29 -0.86
N LEU A 127 2.12 -13.06 -1.77
CA LEU A 127 0.67 -13.10 -1.93
C LEU A 127 -0.03 -13.72 -0.71
N LEU A 128 0.55 -14.76 -0.12
CA LEU A 128 0.06 -15.34 1.13
C LEU A 128 0.12 -14.31 2.27
N MET A 129 1.25 -13.61 2.43
CA MET A 129 1.38 -12.52 3.41
C MET A 129 0.38 -11.39 3.17
N ALA A 130 0.17 -10.99 1.92
CA ALA A 130 -0.85 -9.99 1.56
C ALA A 130 -2.27 -10.45 1.92
N THR A 131 -2.53 -11.76 1.91
CA THR A 131 -3.82 -12.34 2.30
C THR A 131 -4.07 -12.23 3.80
N PHE A 132 -3.07 -12.53 4.61
CA PHE A 132 -3.16 -12.51 6.07
C PHE A 132 -2.86 -11.15 6.71
N SER A 133 -2.48 -10.14 5.92
CA SER A 133 -2.18 -8.79 6.42
C SER A 133 -3.43 -8.13 7.02
N GLY A 134 -3.39 -7.85 8.33
CA GLY A 134 -4.48 -7.22 9.08
C GLY A 134 -4.89 -5.83 8.55
N GLN A 135 -4.01 -5.15 7.80
CA GLN A 135 -4.28 -3.85 7.19
C GLN A 135 -5.38 -3.90 6.12
N ARG A 136 -5.61 -5.09 5.52
CA ARG A 136 -6.69 -5.32 4.56
C ARG A 136 -8.08 -5.33 5.21
N TRP A 137 -8.13 -5.72 6.49
CA TRP A 137 -9.35 -5.86 7.27
C TRP A 137 -9.65 -4.64 8.15
N ARG A 138 -8.73 -3.67 8.21
CA ARG A 138 -8.98 -2.43 8.93
C ARG A 138 -10.14 -1.66 8.26
N PRO A 139 -11.20 -1.32 9.01
CA PRO A 139 -12.26 -0.45 8.52
C PRO A 139 -11.63 0.86 8.02
N TRP A 140 -12.06 1.32 6.84
CA TRP A 140 -11.77 2.69 6.46
C TRP A 140 -12.40 3.62 7.50
N PRO A 141 -11.75 4.73 7.90
CA PRO A 141 -12.38 5.76 8.70
C PRO A 141 -13.65 6.19 7.96
N GLN A 142 -14.81 5.88 8.52
CA GLN A 142 -16.06 6.43 8.00
C GLN A 142 -15.96 7.94 8.17
N ALA A 143 -15.94 8.67 7.06
CA ALA A 143 -16.30 10.08 7.10
C ALA A 143 -17.69 10.12 7.75
N ALA A 144 -17.81 10.83 8.88
CA ALA A 144 -19.04 10.99 9.62
C ALA A 144 -20.09 11.62 8.70
N THR A 145 -20.79 10.79 7.95
CA THR A 145 -21.98 11.18 7.24
C THR A 145 -23.08 11.08 8.28
N THR A 146 -23.18 12.11 9.11
CA THR A 146 -24.36 12.34 9.94
C THR A 146 -25.56 12.34 8.99
N PRO A 147 -26.51 11.40 9.10
CA PRO A 147 -27.75 11.52 8.36
C PRO A 147 -28.44 12.76 8.91
N ALA A 148 -28.59 13.80 8.10
CA ALA A 148 -29.59 14.82 8.39
C ALA A 148 -30.94 14.07 8.44
N PRO A 149 -31.69 14.10 9.56
CA PRO A 149 -32.98 13.44 9.60
C PRO A 149 -33.86 14.07 8.52
N ALA A 150 -34.40 13.23 7.64
CA ALA A 150 -35.40 13.64 6.68
C ALA A 150 -36.57 14.25 7.46
N THR A 151 -36.78 15.55 7.31
CA THR A 151 -37.92 16.25 7.88
C THR A 151 -39.18 15.66 7.25
N ALA A 152 -39.89 14.81 7.99
CA ALA A 152 -41.29 14.51 7.68
C ALA A 152 -42.07 15.84 7.72
N PRO A 153 -43.01 16.10 6.80
CA PRO A 153 -43.80 17.32 6.85
C PRO A 153 -44.68 17.28 8.11
N ALA A 154 -44.38 18.14 9.07
CA ALA A 154 -45.20 18.36 10.25
C ALA A 154 -46.35 19.31 9.89
N ASP A 155 -47.55 18.78 9.75
CA ASP A 155 -48.77 19.57 9.94
C ASP A 155 -48.91 19.85 11.44
N GLY A 156 -48.57 21.07 11.86
CA GLY A 156 -48.75 21.56 13.22
C GLY A 156 -48.09 22.94 13.42
N PRO A 157 -48.73 23.90 14.09
CA PRO A 157 -48.29 25.29 14.10
C PRO A 157 -46.95 25.44 14.84
N ARG A 158 -46.03 26.13 14.17
CA ARG A 158 -44.69 26.44 14.63
C ARG A 158 -44.75 27.44 15.79
N SER A 159 -44.32 27.01 16.98
CA SER A 159 -44.00 27.90 18.10
C SER A 159 -42.47 28.00 18.17
N ASP A 160 -41.91 29.09 17.62
CA ASP A 160 -40.48 29.39 17.68
C ASP A 160 -40.12 29.99 19.05
N ASP A 161 -40.10 29.17 20.10
CA ASP A 161 -39.51 29.53 21.40
C ASP A 161 -38.24 28.70 21.65
N PHE A 162 -37.13 29.12 21.05
CA PHE A 162 -35.80 28.60 21.43
C PHE A 162 -35.27 29.40 22.63
N THR A 163 -35.16 28.75 23.79
CA THR A 163 -34.48 29.32 24.96
C THR A 163 -33.03 28.86 25.01
N MET A 164 -32.13 29.74 25.46
CA MET A 164 -30.66 29.56 25.47
C MET A 164 -30.15 28.41 26.38
N THR A 165 -31.06 27.70 27.04
CA THR A 165 -30.79 26.53 27.90
C THR A 165 -31.02 25.19 27.22
N ASP A 166 -31.49 25.15 25.97
CA ASP A 166 -31.86 23.92 25.27
C ASP A 166 -30.67 23.29 24.49
N TRP A 167 -29.49 23.29 25.11
CA TRP A 167 -28.32 22.61 24.54
C TRP A 167 -28.38 21.12 24.91
N PRO A 168 -28.38 20.18 23.94
CA PRO A 168 -28.41 18.76 24.25
C PRO A 168 -27.16 18.37 25.05
N THR A 169 -27.38 17.72 26.18
CA THR A 169 -26.28 17.17 26.99
C THR A 169 -25.66 16.01 26.19
N PRO A 170 -24.33 15.98 25.97
CA PRO A 170 -23.72 14.84 25.31
C PRO A 170 -23.82 13.64 26.25
N GLU A 171 -24.57 12.62 25.82
CA GLU A 171 -24.53 11.29 26.44
C GLU A 171 -23.07 10.80 26.40
N PRO A 172 -22.52 10.28 27.52
CA PRO A 172 -21.18 9.73 27.52
C PRO A 172 -21.22 8.44 26.70
N SER A 173 -20.85 8.51 25.43
CA SER A 173 -20.52 7.30 24.69
C SER A 173 -19.30 6.67 25.37
N GLU A 174 -19.51 5.58 26.11
CA GLU A 174 -18.47 4.64 26.54
C GLU A 174 -17.77 4.09 25.30
N ARG A 175 -16.84 4.88 24.77
CA ARG A 175 -15.68 4.36 24.06
C ARG A 175 -14.52 4.77 24.92
N ASP A 176 -13.86 3.76 25.46
CA ASP A 176 -12.58 3.83 26.16
C ASP A 176 -11.52 4.43 25.24
N THR A 177 -11.62 5.74 25.05
CA THR A 177 -10.69 6.58 24.35
C THR A 177 -9.96 7.27 25.47
N ALA A 178 -8.78 6.76 25.83
CA ALA A 178 -7.88 7.51 26.68
C ALA A 178 -7.80 8.94 26.12
N PRO A 179 -7.98 9.98 26.96
CA PRO A 179 -7.97 11.35 26.47
C PRO A 179 -6.66 11.60 25.74
N LEU A 180 -6.73 12.24 24.56
CA LEU A 180 -5.56 12.69 23.83
C LEU A 180 -4.76 13.63 24.72
N THR A 181 -3.78 13.08 25.46
CA THR A 181 -2.86 13.90 26.23
C THR A 181 -1.99 14.62 25.22
N LEU A 182 -2.03 15.95 25.28
CA LEU A 182 -1.25 16.82 24.41
C LEU A 182 0.19 16.84 24.96
N GLY A 183 0.87 15.68 24.93
CA GLY A 183 2.27 15.47 25.25
C GLY A 183 2.79 16.03 26.58
N TYR A 184 1.93 16.47 27.50
CA TYR A 184 2.34 17.06 28.76
C TYR A 184 2.21 16.02 29.87
N PRO A 185 3.27 15.74 30.65
CA PRO A 185 3.13 14.93 31.84
C PRO A 185 2.16 15.62 32.80
N ALA A 186 1.13 14.87 33.24
CA ALA A 186 0.18 15.32 34.23
C ALA A 186 0.84 15.21 35.62
N ASP A 187 1.62 16.22 36.01
CA ASP A 187 2.07 16.36 37.39
C ASP A 187 0.95 17.01 38.24
N PRO A 188 0.54 16.42 39.37
CA PRO A 188 -0.44 17.00 40.27
C PRO A 188 0.28 17.92 41.27
N THR A 189 0.65 19.12 40.84
CA THR A 189 1.09 20.18 41.76
C THR A 189 0.33 21.47 41.45
N PRO A 190 -0.31 22.13 42.44
CA PRO A 190 -0.98 23.41 42.22
C PRO A 190 0.07 24.47 41.87
N THR A 191 0.16 24.86 40.60
CA THR A 191 1.05 25.96 40.20
C THR A 191 0.44 27.28 40.67
N GLU A 192 1.16 27.92 41.58
CA GLU A 192 1.01 29.26 42.11
C GLU A 192 0.60 30.29 41.02
N PRO A 193 -0.33 31.23 41.31
CA PRO A 193 -0.84 32.14 40.28
C PRO A 193 0.28 33.05 39.77
N LEU A 194 0.58 32.92 38.47
CA LEU A 194 1.53 33.77 37.75
C LEU A 194 1.17 35.26 37.91
N PRO A 195 2.16 36.14 38.10
CA PRO A 195 1.91 37.56 38.32
C PRO A 195 1.19 38.18 37.11
N ARG A 196 0.03 38.80 37.38
CA ARG A 196 -0.75 39.62 36.43
C ARG A 196 0.16 40.67 35.80
N ARG A 197 0.54 40.51 34.53
CA ARG A 197 1.09 41.60 33.74
C ARG A 197 -0.04 42.57 33.39
N VAL A 198 0.06 43.78 33.92
CA VAL A 198 -0.72 44.94 33.50
C VAL A 198 -0.01 45.55 32.30
N GLY A 199 -0.71 45.68 31.17
CA GLY A 199 -0.16 46.33 29.96
C GLY A 199 -0.34 45.47 28.72
N GLY A 200 -1.35 45.80 27.90
CA GLY A 200 -1.61 45.16 26.63
C GLY A 200 -0.63 45.63 25.56
N GLU A 201 0.47 44.91 25.38
CA GLU A 201 1.33 45.01 24.21
C GLU A 201 1.67 43.59 23.74
N SER A 202 1.07 43.18 22.63
CA SER A 202 1.40 41.92 21.98
C SER A 202 2.81 42.01 21.39
N PRO A 203 3.61 40.91 21.39
CA PRO A 203 4.94 40.90 20.75
C PRO A 203 4.91 41.11 19.24
N TRP A 204 3.73 41.13 18.62
CA TRP A 204 3.52 41.05 17.18
C TRP A 204 2.96 42.34 16.56
N SER A 205 2.84 43.42 17.34
CA SER A 205 2.20 44.68 16.90
C SER A 205 3.16 45.87 16.68
N ALA A 206 4.47 45.65 16.59
CA ALA A 206 5.42 46.73 16.26
C ALA A 206 5.79 46.73 14.76
N PRO A 207 5.59 47.84 14.01
CA PRO A 207 6.04 47.95 12.62
C PRO A 207 7.58 48.09 12.54
N PRO A 208 8.21 47.73 11.40
CA PRO A 208 9.67 47.65 11.29
C PRO A 208 10.30 49.04 11.42
N ARG A 209 11.13 49.27 12.43
CA ARG A 209 12.04 50.41 12.46
C ARG A 209 13.24 50.08 11.57
N GLY A 210 13.46 50.90 10.54
CA GLY A 210 14.52 50.74 9.55
C GLY A 210 15.90 50.64 10.18
N GLN A 211 16.71 49.70 9.68
CA GLN A 211 18.13 49.62 10.01
C GLN A 211 18.93 50.57 9.08
N PRO A 212 19.92 51.31 9.59
CA PRO A 212 20.81 52.12 8.76
C PRO A 212 21.78 51.25 7.97
N HIS A 213 21.98 51.65 6.71
CA HIS A 213 22.91 51.08 5.73
C HIS A 213 24.38 51.44 6.07
N PRO A 214 25.31 50.49 6.12
CA PRO A 214 26.74 50.78 6.04
C PRO A 214 27.24 50.53 4.61
N GLU A 215 27.67 51.60 3.95
CA GLU A 215 28.37 51.57 2.67
C GLU A 215 29.80 51.02 2.84
N ASP A 216 30.06 49.95 2.07
CA ASP A 216 31.16 49.68 1.14
C ASP A 216 32.67 49.86 1.49
N THR A 217 33.44 49.07 0.73
CA THR A 217 34.91 49.10 0.46
C THR A 217 35.86 48.51 1.53
N THR A 218 36.84 47.62 1.26
CA THR A 218 37.53 47.23 0.01
C THR A 218 38.34 45.94 0.22
N GLU A 219 38.48 45.15 -0.87
CA GLU A 219 39.55 44.23 -1.30
C GLU A 219 40.48 43.51 -0.29
N ILE A 220 40.75 42.22 -0.55
CA ILE A 220 42.11 41.67 -0.78
C ILE A 220 42.00 40.38 -1.60
N ARG A 221 42.85 40.33 -2.62
CA ARG A 221 43.15 39.24 -3.56
C ARG A 221 44.10 38.21 -2.97
#